data_AF-A0A7V5R9V0-F1
#
_entry.id   AF-A0A7V5R9V0-F1
#
_cell.length_a   1.000
_cell.length_b   1.000
_cell.length_c   1.000
_cell.angle_alpha   90.00
_cell.angle_beta   90.00
_cell.angle_gamma   90.00
#
_symmetry.space_group_name_H-M   'P 1'
#
loop_
_entity.id
_entity.type
_entity.pdbx_description
1 polymer ?
#
loop_
_entity_poly.entity_id
_entity_poly.type
_entity_poly.pdbx_seq_one_letter_code
_entity_poly.pdbx_strand_id
1 'polypeptide(L)' 'MSDLGSIDYLTCPTCDVEIPLDGDERVGQQIYCPYCQVPLKIKKTKTDEIYLQEDF' A
#
# COMPACT_ATOMS: atom_id res chain seq x y z
N MET A 1 -15.91 9.90 20.55
CA MET A 1 -15.95 8.73 19.64
C MET A 1 -15.01 9.06 18.50
N SER A 2 -13.70 8.87 18.69
CA SER A 2 -12.72 9.58 17.86
C SER A 2 -11.42 8.81 17.68
N ASP A 3 -11.52 7.53 17.34
CA ASP A 3 -10.38 6.76 16.83
C ASP A 3 -10.92 5.82 15.74
N LEU A 4 -11.46 6.41 14.67
CA LEU A 4 -11.65 5.67 13.42
C LEU A 4 -10.24 5.59 12.84
N GLY A 5 -9.57 4.45 13.03
CA GLY A 5 -8.24 4.18 12.49
C GLY A 5 -8.18 4.68 11.05
N SER A 6 -7.18 5.51 10.74
CA SER A 6 -7.05 6.11 9.41
C SER A 6 -6.66 4.99 8.45
N ILE A 7 -7.63 4.53 7.66
CA ILE A 7 -7.38 3.60 6.56
C ILE A 7 -6.74 4.45 5.45
N ASP A 8 -5.47 4.20 5.19
CA ASP A 8 -4.77 4.78 4.04
C ASP A 8 -5.11 3.97 2.78
N TYR A 9 -5.13 4.61 1.62
CA TYR A 9 -5.39 3.94 0.33
C TYR A 9 -4.22 4.19 -0.60
N LEU A 10 -3.70 3.11 -1.21
CA LEU A 10 -2.67 3.19 -2.24
C LEU A 10 -3.13 2.50 -3.52
N THR A 11 -2.79 3.08 -4.66
CA THR A 11 -3.11 2.48 -5.97
C THR A 11 -2.15 1.35 -6.30
N CYS A 12 -2.70 0.21 -6.74
CA CYS A 12 -1.91 -0.87 -7.32
C CYS A 12 -1.31 -0.44 -8.66
N PRO A 13 0.03 -0.48 -8.85
CA PRO A 13 0.65 -0.07 -10.11
C PRO A 13 0.39 -1.03 -11.28
N THR A 14 -0.17 -2.23 -11.01
CA THR A 14 -0.38 -3.28 -12.03
C THR A 14 -1.81 -3.31 -12.56
N CYS A 15 -2.81 -2.99 -11.73
CA CYS A 15 -4.23 -3.05 -12.11
C CYS A 15 -5.02 -1.76 -11.85
N ASP A 16 -4.36 -0.70 -11.39
CA ASP A 16 -4.93 0.63 -11.14
C ASP A 16 -6.10 0.67 -10.12
N VAL A 17 -6.22 -0.35 -9.27
CA VAL A 17 -7.24 -0.41 -8.20
C VAL A 17 -6.67 0.11 -6.88
N GLU A 18 -7.48 0.84 -6.11
CA GLU A 18 -7.15 1.29 -4.76
C GLU A 18 -7.13 0.12 -3.77
N ILE A 19 -6.05 0.01 -3.01
CA ILE A 19 -5.83 -1.00 -1.98
C ILE A 19 -5.93 -0.31 -0.62
N PRO A 20 -6.87 -0.72 0.25
CA PRO A 20 -6.91 -0.25 1.62
C PRO A 20 -5.71 -0.82 2.39
N LEU A 21 -5.06 0.05 3.16
CA LEU A 21 -4.02 -0.30 4.11
C LEU A 21 -4.60 -0.22 5.52
N ASP A 22 -4.27 -1.20 6.36
CA ASP A 22 -4.71 -1.28 7.76
C ASP A 22 -3.94 -0.30 8.69
N GLY A 23 -2.90 0.36 8.17
CA GLY A 23 -2.12 1.38 8.88
C GLY A 23 -0.98 0.82 9.73
N ASP A 24 -0.92 -0.50 9.90
CA ASP A 24 0.20 -1.22 10.50
C ASP A 24 1.32 -1.52 9.50
N GLU A 25 1.09 -1.31 8.20
CA GLU A 25 2.07 -1.66 7.19
C GLU A 25 3.27 -0.71 7.16
N ARG A 26 4.46 -1.30 6.94
CA ARG A 26 5.73 -0.57 7.01
C ARG A 26 6.44 -0.55 5.67
N VAL A 27 7.20 0.51 5.43
CA VAL A 27 8.12 0.59 4.28
C VAL A 27 9.05 -0.62 4.27
N GLY A 28 9.16 -1.27 3.10
CA GLY A 28 9.92 -2.49 2.90
C GLY A 28 9.12 -3.78 3.08
N GLN A 29 7.93 -3.72 3.68
CA GLN A 29 7.00 -4.85 3.75
C GLN A 29 6.50 -5.22 2.36
N GLN A 30 6.37 -6.53 2.14
CA GLN A 30 5.69 -7.08 0.97
C GLN A 30 4.22 -7.33 1.31
N ILE A 31 3.34 -6.89 0.44
CA ILE A 31 1.90 -7.18 0.47
C ILE A 31 1.48 -7.78 -0.87
N TYR A 32 0.25 -8.26 -0.96
CA TYR A 32 -0.32 -8.72 -2.22
C TYR A 32 -1.52 -7.86 -2.56
N CYS A 33 -1.66 -7.47 -3.83
CA CYS A 33 -2.90 -6.84 -4.28
C CYS A 33 -4.06 -7.83 -4.08
N PRO A 34 -5.13 -7.47 -3.34
CA PRO A 34 -6.26 -8.37 -3.13
C PRO A 34 -7.07 -8.64 -4.41
N TYR A 35 -6.85 -7.85 -5.47
CA TYR A 35 -7.56 -7.96 -6.74
C TYR A 35 -6.78 -8.75 -7.80
N CYS A 36 -5.53 -8.36 -8.10
CA CYS A 36 -4.74 -9.01 -9.14
C CYS A 36 -3.68 -9.98 -8.61
N GLN A 37 -3.54 -10.09 -7.28
CA GLN A 37 -2.62 -11.01 -6.58
C GLN A 37 -1.13 -10.82 -6.90
N VAL A 38 -0.75 -9.68 -7.50
CA VAL A 38 0.65 -9.35 -7.72
C VAL A 38 1.35 -9.04 -6.38
N PRO A 39 2.58 -9.53 -6.15
CA PRO A 39 3.41 -9.10 -5.02
C PRO A 39 3.81 -7.63 -5.19
N LEU A 40 3.59 -6.85 -4.13
CA LEU A 40 3.89 -5.43 -4.07
C LEU A 40 4.76 -5.13 -2.86
N LYS A 41 5.58 -4.09 -2.96
CA LYS A 41 6.41 -3.58 -1.87
C LYS A 41 6.04 -2.16 -1.53
N ILE A 42 5.91 -1.89 -0.24
CA ILE A 42 5.69 -0.53 0.25
C ILE A 42 7.01 0.22 0.19
N LYS A 43 7.02 1.33 -0.54
CA LYS A 43 8.15 2.23 -0.70
C LYS A 43 7.77 3.61 -0.16
N LYS A 44 8.79 4.43 0.07
CA LYS A 44 8.60 5.85 0.36
C LYS A 44 9.44 6.71 -0.56
N THR A 45 8.94 7.89 -0.88
CA THR A 45 9.68 8.92 -1.62
C THR A 45 10.64 9.66 -0.68
N LYS A 46 11.40 10.62 -1.24
CA LYS A 46 12.24 11.53 -0.46
C LYS A 46 11.42 12.56 0.33
N THR A 47 10.14 12.74 0.00
CA THR A 47 9.17 13.63 0.65
C THR A 47 8.34 12.91 1.71
N ASP A 48 8.72 11.68 2.08
CA ASP A 48 8.01 10.80 3.03
C ASP A 48 6.58 10.40 2.60
N GLU A 49 6.27 10.45 1.31
CA GLU A 49 5.02 9.90 0.75
C GLU A 49 5.19 8.40 0.46
N ILE A 50 4.22 7.58 0.87
CA ILE A 50 4.24 6.12 0.65
C ILE A 50 3.57 5.75 -0.67
N TYR A 51 4.07 4.71 -1.33
CA TYR A 51 3.49 4.16 -2.56
C TYR A 51 3.80 2.66 -2.72
N LEU A 52 3.08 1.99 -3.62
CA LEU A 52 3.29 0.58 -3.95
C LEU A 52 4.16 0.44 -5.21
N GLN A 53 5.13 -0.46 -5.15
CA GLN A 53 5.97 -0.84 -6.28
C GLN A 53 5.87 -2.35 -6.49
N GLU A 54 5.88 -2.82 -7.74
CA GLU A 54 5.99 -4.24 -8.06
C GLU A 54 7.30 -4.84 -7.53
N ASP A 55 7.22 -6.03 -6.93
CA ASP A 55 8.37 -6.79 -6.39
C ASP A 55 8.46 -8.13 -7.15
N PHE A 56 9.27 -8.13 -8.23
CA PHE A 56 9.57 -9.31 -9.05
C PHE A 56 10.89 -9.97 -8.64
#